data_AF-A0A350XUV3-F1
#
_entry.id   AF-A0A350XUV3-F1
#
_cell.length_a   1.000
_cell.length_b   1.000
_cell.length_c   1.000
_cell.angle_alpha   90.00
_cell.angle_beta   90.00
_cell.angle_gamma   90.00
#
_symmetry.space_group_name_H-M   'P 1'
#
loop_
_entity.id
_entity.type
_entity.pdbx_description
1 polymer ?
#
loop_
_entity_poly.entity_id
_entity_poly.type
_entity_poly.pdbx_seq_one_letter_code
_entity_poly.pdbx_strand_id
1 'polypeptide(L)'
;MGISVLLLSSFFTKENYKISSLFIGFITASFPIIIKEENKVLSGNYKNIVHLFLGAAAVVFLSSLKLSSAVASNSTVLGFLICVIAGSVAITAMVLPGISGSTMLMCFGIYLPLINAVKDLITFNFSGLKIIIGVGLGIIIGVLLFIRLIQKLLDKYRGACVYSIIGMMLGSYYAIVIGPTQLKVPQHAMALPDFSIVFFLIGVVIMVAFTIIKTKKAKG
;
A
#
# COMPACT_ATOMS: atom_id res chain seq x y z
N MET A 1 -15.34 -20.61 -3.44
CA MET A 1 -14.44 -19.45 -3.61
C MET A 1 -15.07 -18.27 -4.37
N GLY A 2 -15.80 -18.49 -5.48
CA GLY A 2 -16.43 -17.40 -6.23
C GLY A 2 -17.37 -16.52 -5.40
N ILE A 3 -18.18 -17.12 -4.53
CA ILE A 3 -19.14 -16.38 -3.67
C ILE A 3 -18.41 -15.49 -2.66
N SER A 4 -17.33 -15.94 -2.03
CA SER A 4 -16.56 -15.13 -1.07
C SER A 4 -15.88 -13.93 -1.74
N VAL A 5 -15.31 -14.13 -2.94
CA VAL A 5 -14.70 -13.05 -3.71
C VAL A 5 -15.77 -12.07 -4.22
N LEU A 6 -16.94 -12.56 -4.63
CA LEU A 6 -18.07 -11.72 -5.04
C LEU A 6 -18.68 -10.95 -3.86
N LEU A 7 -18.83 -11.57 -2.70
CA LEU A 7 -19.29 -10.92 -1.47
C LEU A 7 -18.29 -9.86 -1.01
N LEU A 8 -17.00 -10.17 -1.03
CA LEU A 8 -15.95 -9.21 -0.68
C LEU A 8 -15.94 -8.04 -1.67
N SER A 9 -15.99 -8.32 -2.97
CA SER A 9 -16.06 -7.29 -4.01
C SER A 9 -17.32 -6.42 -3.87
N SER A 10 -18.48 -7.02 -3.60
CA SER A 10 -19.74 -6.29 -3.37
C SER A 10 -19.71 -5.47 -2.08
N PHE A 11 -19.06 -5.95 -1.02
CA PHE A 11 -18.92 -5.23 0.24
C PHE A 11 -17.99 -4.02 0.05
N PHE A 12 -16.83 -4.22 -0.58
CA PHE A 12 -15.89 -3.14 -0.87
C PHE A 12 -16.54 -2.08 -1.77
N THR A 13 -17.22 -2.47 -2.84
CA THR A 13 -17.87 -1.51 -3.75
C THR A 13 -19.04 -0.74 -3.14
N LYS A 14 -19.82 -1.37 -2.25
CA LYS A 14 -20.95 -0.69 -1.58
C LYS A 14 -20.55 0.13 -0.37
N GLU A 15 -19.47 -0.25 0.33
CA GLU A 15 -19.08 0.32 1.62
C GLU A 15 -17.70 1.00 1.58
N ASN A 16 -17.25 1.43 0.40
CA ASN A 16 -15.95 2.09 0.19
C ASN A 16 -15.70 3.21 1.20
N TYR A 17 -16.69 4.07 1.45
CA TYR A 17 -16.56 5.16 2.42
C TYR A 17 -16.38 4.66 3.85
N LYS A 18 -17.09 3.61 4.28
CA LYS A 18 -16.91 3.01 5.61
C LYS A 18 -15.51 2.43 5.79
N ILE A 19 -15.01 1.75 4.76
CA ILE A 19 -13.66 1.17 4.75
C ILE A 19 -12.60 2.27 4.79
N SER A 20 -12.76 3.34 4.01
CA SER A 20 -11.88 4.51 4.05
C SER A 20 -11.88 5.19 5.43
N SER A 21 -13.03 5.32 6.10
CA SER A 21 -13.11 5.84 7.47
C SER A 21 -12.36 4.96 8.47
N LEU A 22 -12.42 3.63 8.32
CA LEU A 22 -11.66 2.68 9.13
C LEU A 22 -10.14 2.83 8.94
N PHE A 23 -9.66 2.98 7.71
CA PHE A 23 -8.24 3.24 7.44
C PHE A 23 -7.77 4.60 7.97
N ILE A 24 -8.62 5.63 7.88
CA ILE A 24 -8.36 6.93 8.53
C ILE A 24 -8.17 6.72 10.04
N GLY A 25 -9.04 5.93 10.69
CA GLY A 25 -8.91 5.57 12.11
C GLY A 25 -7.59 4.89 12.43
N PHE A 26 -7.12 3.98 11.57
CA PHE A 26 -5.83 3.33 11.74
C PHE A 26 -4.66 4.32 11.73
N ILE A 27 -4.67 5.26 10.79
CA ILE A 27 -3.58 6.26 10.68
C ILE A 27 -3.65 7.23 11.86
N THR A 28 -4.84 7.70 12.24
CA THR A 28 -5.02 8.65 13.35
C THR A 28 -4.53 8.06 14.66
N ALA A 29 -4.81 6.78 14.93
CA ALA A 29 -4.30 6.11 16.12
C ALA A 29 -2.77 5.88 16.04
N SER A 30 -2.26 5.47 14.88
CA SER A 30 -0.85 5.09 14.72
C SER A 30 0.10 6.29 14.76
N PHE A 31 -0.34 7.46 14.27
CA PHE A 31 0.48 8.67 14.17
C PHE A 31 1.08 9.14 15.52
N PRO A 32 0.28 9.40 16.59
CA PRO A 32 0.83 9.80 17.88
C PRO A 32 1.64 8.68 18.55
N ILE A 33 1.29 7.42 18.29
CA ILE A 33 2.01 6.26 18.83
C ILE A 33 3.45 6.25 18.29
N ILE A 34 3.62 6.38 16.96
CA ILE A 34 4.94 6.36 16.32
C ILE A 34 5.78 7.55 16.77
N ILE A 35 5.19 8.76 16.87
CA ILE A 35 5.90 9.93 17.39
C ILE A 35 6.39 9.70 18.82
N LYS A 36 5.57 9.05 19.67
CA LYS A 36 5.95 8.73 21.04
C LYS A 36 7.03 7.64 21.11
N GLU A 37 6.94 6.61 20.27
CA GLU A 37 7.91 5.51 20.21
C GLU A 37 9.29 6.00 19.72
N GLU A 38 9.33 6.87 18.72
CA GLU A 38 10.57 7.38 18.11
C GLU A 38 10.95 8.80 18.58
N ASN A 39 10.39 9.27 19.70
CA ASN A 39 10.57 10.65 20.19
C ASN A 39 12.06 11.03 20.35
N LYS A 40 12.89 10.11 20.86
CA LYS A 40 14.34 10.33 21.00
C LYS A 40 15.03 10.60 19.66
N VAL A 41 14.62 9.90 18.62
CA VAL A 41 15.17 10.06 17.26
C VAL A 41 14.67 11.38 16.65
N LEU A 42 13.39 11.71 16.83
CA LEU A 42 12.78 12.93 16.31
C LEU A 42 13.37 14.19 16.95
N SER A 43 13.50 14.21 18.28
CA SER A 43 14.03 15.36 19.03
C SER A 43 15.52 15.62 18.76
N GLY A 44 16.28 14.63 18.28
CA GLY A 44 17.69 14.81 17.94
C GLY A 44 17.93 15.28 16.50
N ASN A 45 16.92 15.24 15.62
CA ASN A 45 17.12 15.31 14.17
C ASN A 45 16.12 16.23 13.44
N TYR A 46 15.80 17.40 13.99
CA TYR A 46 14.83 18.34 13.38
C TYR A 46 15.16 18.75 11.92
N LYS A 47 16.44 18.72 11.53
CA LYS A 47 16.88 18.99 10.14
C LYS A 47 16.28 18.00 9.12
N ASN A 48 15.85 16.82 9.57
CA ASN A 48 15.27 15.81 8.70
C ASN A 48 13.79 16.03 8.39
N ILE A 49 13.17 17.14 8.85
CA ILE A 49 11.78 17.48 8.53
C ILE A 49 11.50 17.55 7.02
N VAL A 50 12.53 17.84 6.21
CA VAL A 50 12.44 17.80 4.74
C VAL A 50 11.96 16.43 4.25
N HIS A 51 12.39 15.35 4.90
CA HIS A 51 12.00 13.97 4.54
C HIS A 51 10.53 13.67 4.86
N LEU A 52 9.93 14.37 5.83
CA LEU A 52 8.50 14.28 6.09
C LEU A 52 7.70 14.86 4.93
N PHE A 53 8.06 16.04 4.44
CA PHE A 53 7.41 16.62 3.27
C PHE A 53 7.67 15.78 2.01
N LEU A 54 8.88 15.25 1.84
CA LEU A 54 9.21 14.36 0.74
C LEU A 54 8.37 13.07 0.75
N GLY A 55 8.20 12.45 1.93
CA GLY A 55 7.37 11.26 2.09
C GLY A 55 5.89 11.52 1.81
N ALA A 56 5.36 12.64 2.31
CA ALA A 56 3.97 13.05 2.04
C ALA A 56 3.76 13.32 0.54
N ALA A 57 4.66 14.09 -0.07
CA ALA A 57 4.62 14.41 -1.49
C ALA A 57 4.73 13.15 -2.36
N ALA A 58 5.56 12.18 -1.99
CA ALA A 58 5.69 10.92 -2.71
C ALA A 58 4.36 10.16 -2.75
N VAL A 59 3.66 10.02 -1.63
CA VAL A 59 2.35 9.32 -1.58
C VAL A 59 1.29 10.07 -2.40
N VAL A 60 1.22 11.39 -2.26
CA VAL A 60 0.27 12.24 -3.00
C VAL A 60 0.53 12.16 -4.51
N PHE A 61 1.80 12.25 -4.91
CA PHE A 61 2.22 12.16 -6.30
C PHE A 61 1.86 10.79 -6.88
N LEU A 62 2.26 9.70 -6.21
CA LEU A 62 1.96 8.34 -6.65
C LEU A 62 0.45 8.06 -6.72
N SER A 63 -0.34 8.60 -5.78
CA SER A 63 -1.80 8.49 -5.80
C SER A 63 -2.42 9.24 -6.99
N SER A 64 -1.78 10.32 -7.44
CA SER A 64 -2.26 11.13 -8.57
C SER A 64 -1.81 10.61 -9.94
N LEU A 65 -0.83 9.71 -9.98
CA LEU A 65 -0.33 9.13 -11.23
C LEU A 65 -1.35 8.19 -11.86
N LYS A 66 -2.00 8.68 -12.92
CA LYS A 66 -2.73 7.83 -13.88
C LYS A 66 -1.78 7.36 -14.96
N LEU A 67 -0.86 6.44 -14.61
CA LEU A 67 0.07 5.90 -15.59
C LEU A 67 -0.63 4.84 -16.45
N SER A 68 -1.17 5.26 -17.60
CA SER A 68 -1.72 4.37 -18.62
C SER A 68 -0.56 3.70 -19.36
N SER A 69 -0.04 2.61 -18.82
CA SER A 69 0.99 1.83 -19.50
C SER A 69 0.35 0.72 -20.32
N ALA A 70 0.41 0.89 -21.64
CA ALA A 70 0.06 -0.10 -22.65
C ALA A 70 1.16 -1.17 -22.77
N VAL A 71 1.53 -1.85 -21.68
CA VAL A 71 2.55 -2.92 -21.69
C VAL A 71 1.91 -4.28 -21.43
N ALA A 72 0.85 -4.56 -22.17
CA ALA A 72 0.20 -5.87 -22.16
C ALA A 72 -0.08 -6.33 -23.60
N SER A 73 0.95 -6.30 -24.44
CA SER A 73 1.01 -7.18 -25.60
C SER A 73 2.47 -7.35 -25.95
N ASN A 74 3.02 -8.54 -25.65
CA ASN A 74 3.97 -9.28 -26.48
C ASN A 74 4.59 -10.40 -25.65
N SER A 75 4.51 -11.62 -26.18
CA SER A 75 5.11 -12.86 -25.67
C SER A 75 6.66 -12.86 -25.73
N THR A 76 7.27 -11.70 -25.53
CA THR A 76 8.70 -11.44 -25.70
C THR A 76 9.41 -11.47 -24.35
N VAL A 77 10.71 -11.78 -24.35
CA VAL A 77 11.61 -11.72 -23.18
C VAL A 77 11.46 -10.40 -22.40
N LEU A 78 11.26 -9.29 -23.12
CA LEU A 78 11.04 -7.97 -22.53
C LEU A 78 9.77 -7.93 -21.65
N GLY A 79 8.67 -8.53 -22.09
CA GLY A 79 7.42 -8.58 -21.31
C GLY A 79 7.57 -9.38 -20.03
N PHE A 80 8.32 -10.48 -20.08
CA PHE A 80 8.66 -11.25 -18.87
C PHE A 80 9.51 -10.44 -17.89
N LEU A 81 10.54 -9.73 -18.38
CA LEU A 81 11.39 -8.90 -17.53
C LEU A 81 10.60 -7.76 -16.88
N ILE A 82 9.66 -7.16 -17.60
CA ILE A 82 8.75 -6.14 -17.05
C ILE A 82 7.86 -6.75 -15.97
N CYS A 83 7.36 -7.98 -16.12
CA CYS A 83 6.61 -8.66 -15.05
C CYS A 83 7.45 -8.84 -13.79
N VAL A 84 8.74 -9.21 -13.94
CA VAL A 84 9.67 -9.35 -12.80
C VAL A 84 9.91 -8.00 -12.11
N ILE A 85 10.21 -6.94 -12.88
CA ILE A 85 10.44 -5.60 -12.32
C ILE A 85 9.17 -5.09 -11.62
N ALA A 86 8.03 -5.21 -12.28
CA ALA A 86 6.76 -4.76 -11.74
C ALA A 86 6.35 -5.54 -10.48
N GLY A 87 6.58 -6.85 -10.42
CA GLY A 87 6.38 -7.65 -9.20
C GLY A 87 7.28 -7.20 -8.06
N SER A 88 8.56 -6.91 -8.34
CA SER A 88 9.53 -6.42 -7.36
C SER A 88 9.16 -5.04 -6.80
N VAL A 89 8.75 -4.10 -7.67
CA VAL A 89 8.29 -2.77 -7.26
C VAL A 89 6.96 -2.85 -6.51
N ALA A 90 6.04 -3.71 -6.95
CA ALA A 90 4.74 -3.88 -6.30
C ALA A 90 4.86 -4.41 -4.87
N ILE A 91 5.72 -5.41 -4.62
CA ILE A 91 5.91 -5.92 -3.26
C ILE A 91 6.62 -4.89 -2.37
N THR A 92 7.57 -4.14 -2.94
CA THR A 92 8.23 -3.05 -2.23
C THR A 92 7.22 -1.98 -1.81
N ALA A 93 6.35 -1.56 -2.74
CA ALA A 93 5.28 -0.63 -2.47
C ALA A 93 4.33 -1.08 -1.36
N MET A 94 3.98 -2.37 -1.30
CA MET A 94 3.12 -2.90 -0.24
C MET A 94 3.67 -2.74 1.18
N VAL A 95 4.99 -2.63 1.34
CA VAL A 95 5.61 -2.44 2.65
C VAL A 95 5.63 -0.96 3.06
N LEU A 96 5.61 -0.03 2.10
CA LEU A 96 5.61 1.40 2.39
C LEU A 96 4.18 1.87 2.75
N PRO A 97 4.02 2.68 3.83
CA PRO A 97 2.72 3.22 4.19
C PRO A 97 2.17 4.13 3.09
N GLY A 98 0.89 3.94 2.75
CA GLY A 98 0.19 4.79 1.77
C GLY A 98 0.36 4.41 0.31
N ILE A 99 1.18 3.41 -0.01
CA ILE A 99 1.39 2.96 -1.39
C ILE A 99 0.86 1.54 -1.53
N SER A 100 -0.05 1.30 -2.48
CA SER A 100 -0.57 -0.05 -2.73
C SER A 100 0.22 -0.75 -3.85
N GLY A 101 0.55 -2.02 -3.65
CA GLY A 101 1.11 -2.87 -4.70
C GLY A 101 0.18 -3.04 -5.89
N SER A 102 -1.14 -3.05 -5.68
CA SER A 102 -2.11 -3.12 -6.79
C SER A 102 -2.05 -1.88 -7.68
N THR A 103 -1.83 -0.69 -7.09
CA THR A 103 -1.63 0.56 -7.83
C THR A 103 -0.35 0.48 -8.66
N MET A 104 0.75 -0.04 -8.11
CA MET A 104 1.98 -0.22 -8.90
C MET A 104 1.78 -1.20 -10.06
N LEU A 105 1.12 -2.34 -9.84
CA LEU A 105 0.82 -3.29 -10.91
C LEU A 105 -0.10 -2.68 -11.99
N MET A 106 -1.03 -1.81 -11.61
CA MET A 106 -1.86 -1.04 -12.55
C MET A 106 -1.02 -0.03 -13.32
N CYS A 107 -0.10 0.68 -12.64
CA CYS A 107 0.84 1.61 -13.28
C CYS A 107 1.79 0.93 -14.27
N PHE A 108 2.08 -0.37 -14.09
CA PHE A 108 2.82 -1.19 -15.06
C PHE A 108 1.93 -1.87 -16.12
N GLY A 109 0.61 -1.72 -16.04
CA GLY A 109 -0.33 -2.29 -17.01
C GLY A 109 -0.55 -3.79 -16.88
N ILE A 110 0.05 -4.42 -15.86
CA ILE A 110 0.04 -5.88 -15.68
C ILE A 110 -1.01 -6.36 -14.68
N TYR A 111 -1.71 -5.45 -13.99
CA TYR A 111 -2.73 -5.83 -13.00
C TYR A 111 -3.84 -6.70 -13.60
N LEU A 112 -4.48 -6.24 -14.70
CA LEU A 112 -5.54 -7.00 -15.36
C LEU A 112 -5.02 -8.32 -15.97
N PRO A 113 -3.90 -8.34 -16.72
CA PRO A 113 -3.28 -9.58 -17.19
C PRO A 113 -2.97 -10.58 -16.07
N LEU A 114 -2.47 -10.11 -14.92
CA LEU A 114 -2.18 -10.96 -13.77
C LEU A 114 -3.45 -11.57 -13.17
N ILE A 115 -4.52 -10.78 -12.99
CA ILE A 115 -5.80 -11.27 -12.47
C ILE A 115 -6.41 -12.30 -13.42
N ASN A 116 -6.36 -12.05 -14.73
CA ASN A 116 -6.82 -13.01 -15.74
C ASN A 116 -5.97 -14.29 -15.71
N ALA A 117 -4.64 -14.17 -15.64
CA ALA A 117 -3.75 -15.33 -15.55
C ALA A 117 -4.04 -16.18 -14.29
N VAL A 118 -4.29 -15.56 -13.15
CA VAL A 118 -4.68 -16.28 -11.91
C VAL A 118 -6.01 -16.99 -12.09
N LYS A 119 -7.00 -16.34 -12.73
CA LYS A 119 -8.29 -16.95 -13.03
C LYS A 119 -8.13 -18.16 -13.96
N ASP A 120 -7.35 -18.02 -15.02
CA ASP A 120 -7.06 -19.09 -15.97
C ASP A 120 -6.43 -20.29 -15.27
N LEU A 121 -5.44 -20.04 -14.40
CA LEU A 121 -4.76 -21.08 -13.63
C LEU A 121 -5.75 -21.88 -12.75
N ILE A 122 -6.72 -21.18 -12.12
CA ILE A 122 -7.77 -21.83 -11.32
C ILE A 122 -8.68 -22.72 -12.18
N THR A 123 -8.91 -22.33 -13.44
CA THR A 123 -9.66 -23.13 -14.42
C THR A 123 -8.81 -24.19 -15.15
N PHE A 124 -7.62 -24.50 -14.63
CA PHE A 124 -6.64 -25.41 -15.26
C PHE A 124 -6.18 -24.98 -16.67
N ASN A 125 -6.29 -23.69 -16.98
CA ASN A 125 -5.76 -23.09 -18.19
C ASN A 125 -4.39 -22.45 -17.90
N PHE A 126 -3.35 -22.96 -18.56
CA PHE A 126 -1.97 -22.52 -18.34
C PHE A 126 -1.50 -21.40 -19.27
N SER A 127 -2.39 -20.78 -20.06
CA SER A 127 -2.03 -19.66 -20.95
C SER A 127 -1.38 -18.48 -20.23
N GLY A 128 -1.75 -18.22 -18.97
CA GLY A 128 -1.22 -17.11 -18.16
C GLY A 128 0.05 -17.41 -17.36
N LEU A 129 0.60 -18.63 -17.42
CA LEU A 129 1.65 -19.09 -16.49
C LEU A 129 2.91 -18.21 -16.49
N LYS A 130 3.32 -17.70 -17.66
CA LYS A 130 4.51 -16.86 -17.81
C LYS A 130 4.40 -15.56 -17.00
N ILE A 131 3.22 -14.95 -16.95
CA ILE A 131 2.97 -13.71 -16.19
C ILE A 131 3.06 -14.01 -14.69
N ILE A 132 2.43 -15.11 -14.25
CA ILE A 132 2.45 -15.53 -12.84
C ILE A 132 3.87 -15.79 -12.37
N ILE A 133 4.65 -16.55 -13.15
CA ILE A 133 6.05 -16.86 -12.81
C ILE A 133 6.89 -15.57 -12.79
N GLY A 134 6.74 -14.70 -13.80
CA GLY A 134 7.47 -13.44 -13.86
C GLY A 134 7.21 -12.55 -12.65
N VAL A 135 5.93 -12.32 -12.33
CA VAL A 135 5.53 -11.53 -11.15
C VAL A 135 5.99 -12.22 -9.86
N GLY A 136 5.83 -13.54 -9.74
CA GLY A 136 6.25 -14.31 -8.57
C GLY A 136 7.76 -14.21 -8.30
N LEU A 137 8.58 -14.37 -9.33
CA LEU A 137 10.04 -14.16 -9.22
C LEU A 137 10.36 -12.72 -8.85
N GLY A 138 9.66 -11.75 -9.45
CA GLY A 138 9.75 -10.34 -9.10
C GLY A 138 9.51 -10.09 -7.62
N ILE A 139 8.45 -10.67 -7.06
CA ILE A 139 8.12 -10.57 -5.64
C ILE A 139 9.26 -11.12 -4.78
N ILE A 140 9.76 -12.32 -5.08
CA ILE A 140 10.86 -12.94 -4.31
C ILE A 140 12.10 -12.04 -4.32
N ILE A 141 12.53 -11.60 -5.51
CA ILE A 141 13.70 -10.74 -5.68
C ILE A 141 13.49 -9.41 -4.95
N GLY A 142 12.31 -8.81 -5.11
CA GLY A 142 11.95 -7.53 -4.50
C GLY A 142 12.01 -7.57 -2.98
N VAL A 143 11.43 -8.60 -2.35
CA VAL A 143 11.49 -8.77 -0.88
C VAL A 143 12.93 -8.86 -0.40
N LEU A 144 13.75 -9.70 -1.03
CA LEU A 144 15.14 -9.91 -0.62
C LEU A 144 15.98 -8.64 -0.74
N LEU A 145 15.81 -7.88 -1.82
CA LEU A 145 16.50 -6.61 -2.04
C LEU A 145 16.00 -5.54 -1.06
N PHE A 146 14.69 -5.44 -0.88
CA PHE A 146 14.06 -4.42 -0.06
C PHE A 146 14.41 -4.56 1.41
N ILE A 147 14.40 -5.79 1.96
CA ILE A 147 14.80 -6.05 3.36
C ILE A 147 16.22 -5.52 3.60
N ARG A 148 17.18 -5.85 2.71
CA ARG A 148 18.57 -5.40 2.84
C ARG A 148 18.70 -3.89 2.71
N LEU A 149 17.93 -3.28 1.80
CA LEU A 149 17.94 -1.84 1.58
C LEU A 149 17.41 -1.08 2.82
N ILE A 150 16.26 -1.50 3.33
CA ILE A 150 15.63 -0.86 4.51
C ILE A 150 16.48 -1.03 5.75
N GLN A 151 17.09 -2.21 5.98
CA GLN A 151 18.00 -2.40 7.10
C GLN A 151 19.16 -1.38 7.04
N LYS A 152 19.84 -1.26 5.91
CA LYS A 152 20.93 -0.29 5.73
C LYS A 152 20.48 1.17 5.90
N LEU A 153 19.29 1.51 5.40
CA LEU A 153 18.72 2.85 5.53
C LEU A 153 18.35 3.18 6.97
N LEU A 154 17.75 2.24 7.70
CA LEU A 154 17.40 2.42 9.10
C LEU A 154 18.64 2.50 9.99
N ASP A 155 19.70 1.73 9.70
CA ASP A 155 20.93 1.76 10.48
C ASP A 155 21.70 3.08 10.30
N LYS A 156 21.80 3.58 9.06
CA LYS A 156 22.61 4.77 8.75
C LYS A 156 21.83 6.08 8.81
N TYR A 157 20.54 6.05 8.48
CA TYR A 157 19.69 7.23 8.30
C TYR A 157 18.34 7.09 9.04
N ARG A 158 18.36 6.53 10.26
CA ARG A 158 17.15 6.30 11.08
C ARG A 158 16.25 7.53 11.15
N GLY A 159 16.82 8.70 11.44
CA GLY A 159 16.08 9.96 11.54
C GLY A 159 15.30 10.27 10.25
N ALA A 160 15.98 10.30 9.11
CA ALA A 160 15.34 10.54 7.82
C ALA A 160 14.24 9.51 7.51
N CYS A 161 14.47 8.22 7.81
CA CYS A 161 13.48 7.17 7.60
C CYS A 161 12.22 7.37 8.46
N VAL A 162 12.38 7.69 9.75
CA VAL A 162 11.24 7.94 10.65
C VAL A 162 10.43 9.15 10.18
N TYR A 163 11.10 10.26 9.82
CA TYR A 163 10.42 11.44 9.26
C TYR A 163 9.69 11.09 7.95
N SER A 164 10.30 10.31 7.05
CA SER A 164 9.65 9.83 5.83
C SER A 164 8.41 8.97 6.12
N ILE A 165 8.48 8.04 7.08
CA ILE A 165 7.33 7.20 7.46
C ILE A 165 6.17 8.05 7.96
N ILE A 166 6.45 9.02 8.85
CA ILE A 166 5.45 9.96 9.35
C ILE A 166 4.86 10.79 8.21
N GLY A 167 5.71 11.27 7.29
CA GLY A 167 5.28 11.98 6.09
C GLY A 167 4.35 11.15 5.20
N MET A 168 4.73 9.91 4.91
CA MET A 168 3.92 8.99 4.11
C MET A 168 2.59 8.67 4.78
N MET A 169 2.54 8.53 6.11
CA MET A 169 1.29 8.39 6.86
C MET A 169 0.39 9.62 6.70
N LEU A 170 0.95 10.82 6.73
CA LEU A 170 0.18 12.04 6.47
C LEU A 170 -0.33 12.10 5.02
N GLY A 171 0.51 11.78 4.04
CA GLY A 171 0.11 11.68 2.63
C GLY A 171 -0.96 10.62 2.39
N SER A 172 -0.99 9.56 3.20
CA SER A 172 -1.99 8.49 3.10
C SER A 172 -3.42 8.98 3.38
N TYR A 173 -3.61 10.03 4.20
CA TYR A 173 -4.94 10.63 4.38
C TYR A 173 -5.50 11.15 3.05
N TYR A 174 -4.68 11.87 2.30
CA TYR A 174 -5.07 12.36 0.96
C TYR A 174 -5.41 11.19 0.03
N ALA A 175 -4.55 10.17 -0.01
CA ALA A 175 -4.77 8.99 -0.84
C ALA A 175 -6.08 8.25 -0.49
N ILE A 176 -6.43 8.16 0.80
CA ILE A 176 -7.68 7.51 1.24
C ILE A 176 -8.91 8.35 0.91
N VAL A 177 -8.85 9.67 1.07
CA VAL A 177 -9.96 10.58 0.74
C VAL A 177 -10.27 10.56 -0.76
N ILE A 178 -9.23 10.47 -1.60
CA ILE A 178 -9.38 10.46 -3.07
C ILE A 178 -9.56 9.06 -3.64
N GLY A 179 -9.23 8.01 -2.90
CA GLY A 179 -9.37 6.60 -3.29
C GLY A 179 -10.71 6.27 -3.99
N PRO A 180 -11.89 6.73 -3.51
CA PRO A 180 -13.17 6.48 -4.17
C PRO A 180 -13.25 7.00 -5.62
N THR A 181 -12.48 8.03 -5.97
CA THR A 181 -12.43 8.58 -7.35
C THR A 181 -11.67 7.68 -8.33
N GLN A 182 -10.91 6.71 -7.82
CA GLN A 182 -10.03 5.82 -8.60
C GLN A 182 -10.69 4.46 -8.89
N LEU A 183 -11.94 4.27 -8.46
CA LEU A 183 -12.69 3.04 -8.70
C LEU A 183 -13.10 2.88 -10.17
N LYS A 184 -13.42 1.64 -10.57
CA LYS A 184 -13.94 1.33 -11.92
C LYS A 184 -15.16 2.18 -12.30
N VAL A 185 -16.00 2.49 -11.32
CA VAL A 185 -17.04 3.52 -11.42
C VAL A 185 -16.60 4.64 -10.48
N PRO A 186 -16.07 5.75 -11.00
CA PRO A 186 -15.57 6.84 -10.16
C PRO A 186 -16.69 7.37 -9.25
N GLN A 187 -16.41 7.46 -7.95
CA GLN A 187 -17.27 8.15 -6.99
C GLN A 187 -16.65 9.48 -6.57
N HIS A 188 -17.40 10.34 -5.88
CA HIS A 188 -16.86 11.60 -5.37
C HIS A 188 -15.86 11.33 -4.24
N ALA A 189 -14.89 12.23 -4.09
CA ALA A 189 -13.94 12.18 -2.98
C ALA A 189 -14.72 12.22 -1.65
N MET A 190 -14.21 11.51 -0.63
CA MET A 190 -14.87 11.42 0.66
C MET A 190 -15.11 12.82 1.25
N ALA A 191 -16.38 13.15 1.49
CA ALA A 191 -16.77 14.33 2.23
C ALA A 191 -17.18 13.96 3.66
N LEU A 192 -17.39 14.97 4.52
CA LEU A 192 -17.83 14.77 5.90
C LEU A 192 -19.11 13.93 6.05
N PRO A 193 -20.14 14.04 5.17
CA PRO A 193 -21.34 13.21 5.28
C PRO A 193 -21.11 11.72 5.00
N ASP A 194 -20.12 11.39 4.17
CA ASP A 194 -19.79 10.00 3.84
C ASP A 194 -18.95 9.32 4.94
N PHE A 195 -18.44 10.11 5.88
CA PHE A 195 -17.55 9.64 6.93
C PHE A 195 -18.32 8.84 7.99
N SER A 196 -17.97 7.57 8.13
CA SER A 196 -18.55 6.71 9.15
C SER A 196 -17.75 6.78 10.45
N ILE A 197 -18.29 7.49 11.44
CA ILE A 197 -17.69 7.61 12.78
C ILE A 197 -17.52 6.23 13.46
N VAL A 198 -18.46 5.30 13.24
CA VAL A 198 -18.43 3.96 13.81
C VAL A 198 -17.22 3.19 13.30
N PHE A 199 -17.00 3.18 11.98
CA PHE A 199 -15.86 2.48 11.37
C PHE A 199 -14.53 3.13 11.72
N PHE A 200 -14.50 4.46 11.82
CA PHE A 200 -13.34 5.18 12.32
C PHE A 200 -12.95 4.76 13.74
N LEU A 201 -13.92 4.72 14.67
CA LEU A 201 -13.67 4.31 16.05
C LEU A 201 -13.24 2.85 16.15
N ILE A 202 -13.85 1.95 15.37
CA ILE A 202 -13.40 0.55 15.26
C ILE A 202 -11.93 0.52 14.82
N GLY A 203 -11.56 1.33 13.83
CA GLY A 203 -10.19 1.46 13.37
C GLY A 203 -9.23 1.83 14.50
N VAL A 204 -9.55 2.90 15.23
CA VAL A 204 -8.75 3.39 16.37
C VAL A 204 -8.61 2.30 17.44
N VAL A 205 -9.72 1.67 17.84
CA VAL A 205 -9.72 0.63 18.88
C VAL A 205 -8.84 -0.56 18.48
N ILE A 206 -8.96 -1.03 17.24
CA ILE A 206 -8.14 -2.14 16.73
C ILE A 206 -6.66 -1.80 16.80
N MET A 207 -6.26 -0.61 16.34
CA MET A 207 -4.84 -0.23 16.36
C MET A 207 -4.29 -0.06 17.77
N VAL A 208 -5.06 0.57 18.66
CA VAL A 208 -4.64 0.71 20.06
C VAL A 208 -4.53 -0.66 20.74
N ALA A 209 -5.48 -1.57 20.52
CA ALA A 209 -5.44 -2.93 21.05
C ALA A 209 -4.21 -3.69 20.54
N PHE A 210 -3.90 -3.59 19.24
CA PHE A 210 -2.72 -4.20 18.64
C PHE A 210 -1.42 -3.70 19.29
N THR A 211 -1.31 -2.39 19.50
CA THR A 211 -0.14 -1.79 20.15
C THR A 211 0.00 -2.28 21.60
N ILE A 212 -1.09 -2.34 22.38
CA ILE A 212 -1.04 -2.84 23.76
C ILE A 212 -0.56 -4.29 23.82
N ILE A 213 -1.05 -5.15 22.92
CA ILE A 213 -0.64 -6.56 22.83
C ILE A 213 0.86 -6.64 22.50
N LYS A 214 1.34 -5.85 21.53
CA LYS A 214 2.76 -5.78 21.16
C LYS A 214 3.63 -5.35 22.35
N THR A 215 3.23 -4.33 23.10
CA THR A 215 4.00 -3.85 24.26
C THR A 215 4.01 -4.87 25.41
N LYS A 216 2.91 -5.59 25.66
CA LYS A 216 2.87 -6.64 26.69
C LYS A 216 3.80 -7.82 26.34
N LYS A 217 3.78 -8.27 25.08
CA LYS A 217 4.62 -9.39 24.62
C LYS A 217 6.12 -9.05 24.59
N ALA A 218 6.48 -7.77 24.46
CA ALA A 218 7.88 -7.33 24.53
C ALA A 218 8.43 -7.22 25.97
N LYS A 219 7.57 -7.30 26.99
CA LYS A 219 7.94 -7.16 28.42
C LYS A 219 7.90 -8.48 29.20
N GLY A 220 7.36 -9.55 28.63
CA GLY A 220 7.32 -10.90 29.21
C GLY A 220 8.20 -11.84 28.40
#